data_AF-A0A7X6PD83-F1
#
_entry.id   AF-A0A7X6PD83-F1
#
_cell.length_a   1.000
_cell.length_b   1.000
_cell.length_c   1.000
_cell.angle_alpha   90.00
_cell.angle_beta   90.00
_cell.angle_gamma   90.00
#
_symmetry.space_group_name_H-M   'P 1'
#
loop_
_entity.id
_entity.type
_entity.pdbx_description
1 polymer ?
#
loop_
_entity_poly.entity_id
_entity_poly.type
_entity_poly.pdbx_seq_one_letter_code
_entity_poly.pdbx_strand_id
1 'polypeptide(L)'
;MKKISSYFILFLAAAVMTGCSGLNKMKKNQDTIRYEVTPQVLEVHGGIVGLTIKGEFPEKYFDKKTTLTATPVLVYEGGETPYQKVQVLQGEKVMANNQVITYS
;
A
#
# COMPACT_ATOMS: atom_id res chain seq x y z
N MET A 1 7.55 -43.80 -11.83
CA MET A 1 6.39 -42.87 -11.82
C MET A 1 6.30 -41.99 -10.58
N LYS A 2 6.58 -42.47 -9.35
CA LYS A 2 6.52 -41.65 -8.11
C LYS A 2 7.43 -40.40 -8.11
N LYS A 3 8.65 -40.48 -8.66
CA LYS A 3 9.59 -39.34 -8.67
C LYS A 3 9.17 -38.22 -9.63
N ILE A 4 8.63 -38.55 -10.81
CA ILE A 4 8.14 -37.56 -11.79
C ILE A 4 6.91 -36.81 -11.25
N SER A 5 5.98 -37.53 -10.62
CA SER A 5 4.84 -36.91 -9.93
C SER A 5 5.28 -36.00 -8.77
N SER A 6 6.31 -36.39 -8.01
CA SER A 6 6.88 -35.58 -6.92
C SER A 6 7.57 -34.31 -7.43
N TYR A 7 8.34 -34.37 -8.52
CA TYR A 7 8.96 -33.18 -9.12
C TYR A 7 7.93 -32.22 -9.73
N PHE A 8 6.86 -32.75 -10.33
CA PHE A 8 5.78 -31.94 -10.87
C PHE A 8 5.02 -31.17 -9.78
N ILE A 9 4.74 -31.82 -8.64
CA ILE A 9 4.14 -31.17 -7.46
C ILE A 9 5.06 -30.07 -6.91
N LEU A 10 6.37 -30.31 -6.86
CA LEU A 10 7.35 -29.31 -6.41
C LEU A 10 7.43 -28.10 -7.35
N PHE A 11 7.39 -28.34 -8.67
CA PHE A 11 7.39 -27.27 -9.68
C PHE A 11 6.11 -26.43 -9.62
N LEU A 12 4.96 -27.08 -9.42
CA LEU A 12 3.68 -26.41 -9.28
C LEU A 12 3.62 -25.57 -8.00
N ALA A 13 4.15 -26.09 -6.89
CA ALA A 13 4.28 -25.34 -5.64
C ALA A 13 5.17 -24.09 -5.81
N ALA A 14 6.31 -24.21 -6.49
CA ALA A 14 7.18 -23.08 -6.77
C ALA A 14 6.52 -22.00 -7.65
N ALA A 15 5.70 -22.39 -8.64
CA ALA A 15 4.97 -21.46 -9.49
C ALA A 15 3.94 -20.63 -8.70
N VAL A 16 3.23 -21.25 -7.75
CA VAL A 16 2.23 -20.55 -6.91
C VAL A 16 2.87 -19.51 -5.99
N MET A 17 4.10 -19.75 -5.51
CA MET A 17 4.82 -18.79 -4.64
C MET A 17 5.17 -17.46 -5.33
N THR A 18 5.23 -17.42 -6.68
CA THR A 18 5.52 -16.17 -7.41
C THR A 18 4.38 -15.14 -7.33
N GLY A 19 3.15 -15.58 -7.02
CA GLY A 19 1.96 -14.72 -6.98
C GLY A 19 1.97 -13.66 -5.87
N CYS A 20 2.64 -13.92 -4.74
CA CYS A 20 2.73 -12.97 -3.62
C CYS A 20 3.97 -12.06 -3.67
N SER A 21 4.78 -12.18 -4.72
CA SER A 21 6.04 -11.43 -4.83
C SER A 21 5.86 -9.91 -4.91
N GLY A 22 4.78 -9.43 -5.54
CA GLY A 22 4.46 -8.00 -5.65
C GLY A 22 4.17 -7.37 -4.29
N LEU A 23 3.26 -7.98 -3.52
CA LEU A 23 2.90 -7.50 -2.17
C LEU A 23 4.10 -7.51 -1.21
N ASN A 24 4.94 -8.57 -1.27
CA ASN A 24 6.16 -8.64 -0.48
C ASN A 24 7.16 -7.54 -0.84
N LYS A 25 7.29 -7.18 -2.11
CA LYS A 25 8.14 -6.06 -2.56
C LYS A 25 7.61 -4.71 -2.04
N MET A 26 6.31 -4.47 -2.14
CA MET A 26 5.67 -3.27 -1.57
C MET A 26 5.98 -3.16 -0.09
N LYS A 27 5.70 -4.23 0.69
CA LYS A 27 5.97 -4.24 2.14
C LYS A 27 7.45 -3.98 2.46
N LYS A 28 8.37 -4.57 1.69
CA LYS A 28 9.82 -4.43 1.91
C LYS A 28 10.30 -2.99 1.65
N ASN A 29 9.70 -2.30 0.68
CA ASN A 29 10.12 -0.97 0.24
C ASN A 29 9.19 0.13 0.76
N GLN A 30 8.39 -0.12 1.79
CA GLN A 30 7.38 0.83 2.28
C GLN A 30 7.98 2.17 2.74
N ASP A 31 9.25 2.15 3.16
CA ASP A 31 10.07 3.29 3.55
C ASP A 31 10.40 4.24 2.39
N THR A 32 10.23 3.78 1.15
CA THR A 32 10.42 4.61 -0.05
C THR A 32 9.20 5.46 -0.42
N ILE A 33 8.05 5.23 0.23
CA ILE A 33 6.85 6.05 0.04
C ILE A 33 7.10 7.42 0.65
N ARG A 34 6.90 8.48 -0.14
CA ARG A 34 7.01 9.86 0.33
C ARG A 34 5.63 10.39 0.67
N TYR A 35 5.56 11.28 1.66
CA TYR A 35 4.35 12.04 1.92
C TYR A 35 4.68 13.46 2.38
N GLU A 36 3.77 14.38 2.11
CA GLU A 36 3.85 15.78 2.51
C GLU A 36 2.54 16.18 3.19
N VAL A 37 2.65 16.99 4.26
CA VAL A 37 1.52 17.50 5.02
C VAL A 37 1.47 19.02 4.89
N THR A 38 0.31 19.54 4.47
CA THR A 38 0.09 20.97 4.27
C THR A 38 -1.15 21.41 5.06
N PRO A 39 -1.06 22.40 5.97
CA PRO A 39 0.17 23.11 6.37
C PRO A 39 1.12 22.23 7.20
N GLN A 40 2.41 22.56 7.21
CA GLN A 40 3.42 21.84 8.00
C GLN A 40 3.23 22.04 9.51
N VAL A 41 2.83 23.26 9.89
CA VAL A 41 2.43 23.58 11.26
C VAL A 41 0.92 23.55 11.30
N LEU A 42 0.37 22.69 12.16
CA LEU A 42 -1.06 22.54 12.30
C LEU A 42 -1.62 23.66 13.18
N GLU A 43 -2.66 24.34 12.68
CA GLU A 43 -3.37 25.38 13.40
C GLU A 43 -4.85 25.04 13.54
N VAL A 44 -5.44 25.47 14.64
CA VAL A 44 -6.86 25.28 14.92
C VAL A 44 -7.62 26.52 14.45
N HIS A 45 -8.58 26.33 13.56
CA HIS A 45 -9.52 27.36 13.15
C HIS A 45 -10.94 26.90 13.50
N GLY A 46 -11.61 27.60 14.43
CA GLY A 46 -12.98 27.27 14.84
C GLY A 46 -13.12 25.85 15.44
N GLY A 47 -12.09 25.35 16.12
CA GLY A 47 -12.09 23.99 16.69
C GLY A 47 -11.75 22.89 15.68
N ILE A 48 -11.42 23.23 14.44
CA ILE A 48 -11.05 22.29 13.37
C ILE A 48 -9.59 22.49 12.99
N VAL A 49 -8.84 21.39 12.91
CA VAL A 49 -7.49 21.38 12.32
C VAL A 49 -7.63 20.90 10.88
N GLY A 50 -7.51 21.82 9.93
CA GLY A 50 -7.53 21.51 8.50
C GLY A 50 -6.13 21.16 8.01
N LEU A 51 -5.98 20.01 7.35
CA LEU A 51 -4.72 19.63 6.69
C LEU A 51 -4.98 18.77 5.46
N THR A 52 -3.99 18.76 4.57
CA THR A 52 -3.92 17.91 3.38
C THR A 52 -2.70 17.02 3.48
N ILE A 53 -2.88 15.71 3.25
CA ILE A 53 -1.80 14.74 3.15
C ILE A 53 -1.69 14.32 1.70
N LYS A 54 -0.52 14.54 1.10
CA LYS A 54 -0.21 14.07 -0.26
C LYS A 54 0.80 12.93 -0.16
N GLY A 55 0.39 11.73 -0.55
CA GLY A 55 1.28 10.57 -0.67
C GLY A 55 1.78 10.41 -2.10
N GLU A 56 3.01 9.95 -2.25
CA GLU A 56 3.67 9.66 -3.53
C GLU A 56 4.33 8.27 -3.46
N PHE A 57 3.94 7.41 -4.40
CA PHE A 57 4.57 6.11 -4.58
C PHE A 57 5.67 6.23 -5.64
N PRO A 58 6.86 5.63 -5.41
CA PRO A 58 7.88 5.55 -6.44
C PRO A 58 7.40 4.79 -7.69
N GLU A 59 8.04 5.06 -8.82
CA GLU A 59 7.87 4.24 -10.04
C GLU A 59 8.01 2.76 -9.72
N LYS A 60 7.18 1.92 -10.35
CA LYS A 60 7.20 0.45 -10.20
C LYS A 60 7.01 -0.06 -8.77
N TYR A 61 6.57 0.79 -7.84
CA TYR A 61 6.28 0.37 -6.47
C TYR A 61 4.97 -0.43 -6.38
N PHE A 62 3.89 0.10 -6.96
CA PHE A 62 2.53 -0.37 -6.69
C PHE A 62 2.17 -1.61 -7.52
N ASP A 63 1.95 -2.76 -6.87
CA ASP A 63 1.58 -3.99 -7.57
C ASP A 63 0.25 -3.86 -8.32
N LYS A 64 0.25 -4.24 -9.60
CA LYS A 64 -0.89 -4.05 -10.50
C LYS A 64 -2.16 -4.78 -10.03
N LYS A 65 -2.06 -5.82 -9.21
CA LYS A 65 -3.20 -6.66 -8.78
C LYS A 65 -3.55 -6.46 -7.31
N THR A 66 -3.03 -5.41 -6.67
CA THR A 66 -3.17 -5.18 -5.23
C THR A 66 -4.11 -4.01 -4.95
N THR A 67 -4.84 -4.09 -3.84
CA THR A 67 -5.55 -2.97 -3.22
C THR A 67 -4.82 -2.59 -1.93
N LEU A 68 -4.65 -1.29 -1.68
CA LEU A 68 -4.01 -0.74 -0.49
C LEU A 68 -4.98 0.20 0.23
N THR A 69 -5.17 -0.01 1.52
CA THR A 69 -5.87 0.95 2.39
C THR A 69 -4.82 1.75 3.16
N ALA A 70 -4.71 3.03 2.85
CA ALA A 70 -3.84 3.97 3.57
C ALA A 70 -4.64 4.69 4.66
N THR A 71 -4.27 4.45 5.91
CA THR A 71 -4.89 5.06 7.09
C THR A 71 -3.88 6.01 7.74
N PRO A 72 -4.06 7.33 7.62
CA PRO A 72 -3.22 8.29 8.34
C PRO A 72 -3.41 8.15 9.85
N VAL A 73 -2.31 8.34 10.59
CA VAL A 73 -2.32 8.39 12.05
C VAL A 73 -1.73 9.71 12.52
N LEU A 74 -2.36 10.32 13.51
CA LEU A 74 -1.79 11.44 14.26
C LEU A 74 -1.00 10.89 15.43
N VAL A 75 0.29 11.17 15.45
CA VAL A 75 1.21 10.76 16.53
C VAL A 75 1.45 11.95 17.47
N TYR A 76 1.33 11.71 18.77
CA TYR A 76 1.56 12.69 19.84
C TYR A 76 2.09 11.97 21.09
N GLU A 77 2.53 12.71 22.10
CA GLU A 77 3.17 12.15 23.30
C GLU A 77 2.32 11.07 24.00
N GLY A 78 0.99 11.21 23.95
CA GLY A 78 0.03 10.27 24.54
C GLY A 78 -0.34 9.06 23.69
N GLY A 79 0.22 8.91 22.48
CA GLY A 79 -0.02 7.77 21.59
C GLY A 79 -0.36 8.16 20.16
N GLU A 80 -1.13 7.30 19.49
CA GLU A 80 -1.52 7.47 18.09
C GLU A 80 -3.05 7.43 17.94
N THR A 81 -3.59 8.35 17.16
CA THR A 81 -5.02 8.37 16.81
C THR A 81 -5.19 8.20 15.29
N PRO A 82 -5.83 7.12 14.82
CA PRO A 82 -6.09 6.92 13.40
C PRO A 82 -7.18 7.86 12.89
N TYR A 83 -7.04 8.30 11.65
CA TYR A 83 -8.05 9.14 11.00
C TYR A 83 -9.21 8.26 10.53
N GLN A 84 -10.44 8.75 10.68
CA GLN A 84 -11.63 8.04 10.21
C GLN A 84 -11.66 7.94 8.67
N LYS A 85 -11.18 9.00 7.99
CA LYS A 85 -11.09 9.03 6.54
C LYS A 85 -9.84 8.27 6.10
N VAL A 86 -10.04 7.18 5.38
CA VAL A 86 -8.99 6.35 4.79
C VAL A 86 -9.00 6.46 3.27
N GLN A 87 -7.83 6.34 2.64
CA GLN A 87 -7.74 6.29 1.20
C GLN A 87 -7.59 4.83 0.75
N VAL A 88 -8.51 4.35 -0.08
CA VAL A 88 -8.38 3.05 -0.75
C VAL A 88 -7.82 3.29 -2.15
N LEU A 89 -6.73 2.61 -2.45
CA LEU A 89 -5.95 2.70 -3.68
C LEU A 89 -5.89 1.32 -4.32
N GLN A 90 -5.76 1.25 -5.65
CA GLN A 90 -5.69 -0.01 -6.35
C GLN A 90 -4.70 0.00 -7.51
N GLY A 91 -4.18 -1.18 -7.84
CA GLY A 91 -3.37 -1.38 -9.03
C GLY A 91 -4.22 -1.48 -10.29
N GLU A 92 -3.59 -1.26 -11.44
CA GLU A 92 -4.25 -1.17 -12.76
C GLU A 92 -5.06 -2.40 -13.18
N LYS A 93 -4.78 -3.58 -12.61
CA LYS A 93 -5.46 -4.85 -12.93
C LYS A 93 -6.51 -5.24 -11.89
N VAL A 94 -6.79 -4.37 -10.92
CA VAL A 94 -7.89 -4.55 -9.97
C VAL A 94 -9.18 -4.03 -10.59
N MET A 95 -10.23 -4.85 -10.60
CA MET A 95 -11.52 -4.53 -11.22
C MET A 95 -12.49 -3.77 -10.30
N ALA A 96 -11.98 -3.16 -9.23
CA ALA A 96 -12.77 -2.33 -8.33
C ALA A 96 -12.76 -0.86 -8.81
N ASN A 97 -13.46 0.03 -8.10
CA ASN A 97 -13.61 1.44 -8.46
C ASN A 97 -12.89 2.36 -7.47
N ASN A 98 -11.65 2.00 -7.09
CA ASN A 98 -10.80 2.85 -6.26
C ASN A 98 -9.86 3.69 -7.13
N GLN A 99 -9.17 4.65 -6.51
CA GLN A 99 -8.13 5.42 -7.20
C GLN A 99 -7.01 4.48 -7.67
N VAL A 100 -6.74 4.51 -8.98
CA VAL A 100 -5.70 3.67 -9.60
C VAL A 100 -4.34 4.32 -9.44
N ILE A 101 -3.35 3.54 -9.00
CA ILE A 101 -1.93 3.89 -9.04
C ILE A 101 -1.26 3.10 -10.17
N THR A 102 -0.72 3.82 -11.15
CA THR A 102 -0.04 3.26 -12.33
C THR A 102 1.30 2.64 -11.90
N TYR A 103 1.69 1.53 -12.55
CA TYR A 103 2.98 0.87 -12.26
C TYR A 103 4.19 1.57 -12.91
N SER A 104 3.95 2.57 -13.75
CA SER A 104 4.99 3.34 -14.44
C SER A 104 5.88 4.06 -13.46
#